data_AF-A0A8T3SNT7-F1
#
_entry.id   AF-A0A8T3SNT7-F1
#
_cell.length_a   1.000
_cell.length_b   1.000
_cell.length_c   1.000
_cell.angle_alpha   90.00
_cell.angle_beta   90.00
_cell.angle_gamma   90.00
#
_symmetry.space_group_name_H-M   'P 1'
#
loop_
_entity.id
_entity.type
_entity.pdbx_description
1 polymer ?
#
loop_
_entity_poly.entity_id
_entity_poly.type
_entity_poly.pdbx_seq_one_letter_code
_entity_poly.pdbx_strand_id
1 'polypeptide(L)'
;MFCRSGCPAPAPHPENVERLASAAFALFSGYRACLRCRPLADPGVSVTPAELRRATVLRPILAAARRTLRRRSGARAIATTMIDTPLGPMLAGATDDGICLLEFTDRRALPTELDTLRRRLGRPTVAGSHPHLDHLRTELAEYFAGTRRAFDLPLITLGSAFQERTWSELRRLASGTTVSYEELAERVGRPRAQRAVGTANGANRIAVVIPCHRVVRKTGETGNYGGGRWRKEWLLTHEARAATPA
;
A
#
# COMPACT_ATOMS: atom_id res chain seq x y z
N MET A 1 -15.17 -17.72 -5.95
CA MET A 1 -14.72 -18.08 -7.32
C MET A 1 -15.39 -17.11 -8.29
N PHE A 2 -14.85 -16.85 -9.47
CA PHE A 2 -15.59 -16.21 -10.57
C PHE A 2 -15.64 -17.13 -11.80
N CYS A 3 -16.71 -17.03 -12.58
CA CYS A 3 -17.06 -17.91 -13.69
C CYS A 3 -17.49 -17.08 -14.91
N ARG A 4 -17.45 -17.67 -16.11
CA ARG A 4 -18.15 -17.14 -17.28
C ARG A 4 -19.65 -17.47 -17.24
N SER A 5 -20.45 -16.71 -18.00
CA SER A 5 -21.85 -17.04 -18.28
C SER A 5 -21.95 -18.44 -18.90
N GLY A 6 -22.86 -19.29 -18.42
CA GLY A 6 -22.99 -20.68 -18.89
C GLY A 6 -21.96 -21.67 -18.32
N CYS A 7 -21.35 -21.35 -17.17
CA CYS A 7 -20.46 -22.29 -16.47
C CYS A 7 -21.21 -23.59 -16.08
N PRO A 8 -20.65 -24.79 -16.35
CA PRO A 8 -21.27 -26.06 -15.98
C PRO A 8 -21.07 -26.45 -14.51
N ALA A 9 -20.42 -25.59 -13.70
CA ALA A 9 -20.31 -25.82 -12.27
C ALA A 9 -21.68 -25.62 -11.59
N PRO A 10 -21.96 -26.33 -10.48
CA PRO A 10 -23.19 -26.12 -9.71
C PRO A 10 -23.40 -24.64 -9.41
N ALA A 11 -24.61 -24.16 -9.65
CA ALA A 11 -24.95 -22.77 -9.40
C ALA A 11 -24.73 -22.46 -7.91
N PRO A 12 -23.91 -21.46 -7.57
CA PRO A 12 -23.84 -20.99 -6.20
C PRO A 12 -25.22 -20.46 -5.78
N HIS A 13 -25.53 -20.63 -4.49
CA HIS A 13 -26.65 -19.97 -3.84
C HIS A 13 -26.72 -18.47 -4.22
N PRO A 14 -27.88 -17.91 -4.59
CA PRO A 14 -27.98 -16.53 -5.09
C PRO A 14 -27.42 -15.48 -4.14
N GLU A 15 -27.64 -15.64 -2.83
CA GLU A 15 -27.06 -14.79 -1.79
C GLU A 15 -25.53 -14.87 -1.75
N ASN A 16 -24.95 -15.93 -2.34
CA ASN A 16 -23.53 -16.14 -2.48
C ASN A 16 -22.88 -15.52 -3.74
N VAL A 17 -23.68 -14.85 -4.58
CA VAL A 17 -23.26 -14.31 -5.88
C VAL A 17 -23.11 -12.80 -5.83
N GLU A 18 -22.04 -12.29 -6.44
CA GLU A 18 -21.79 -10.88 -6.66
C GLU A 18 -21.48 -10.66 -8.15
N ARG A 19 -22.02 -9.58 -8.74
CA ARG A 19 -21.67 -9.18 -10.10
C ARG A 19 -20.51 -8.21 -10.08
N LEU A 20 -19.51 -8.46 -10.91
CA LEU A 20 -18.26 -7.71 -10.96
C LEU A 20 -18.08 -7.13 -12.35
N ALA A 21 -17.45 -5.96 -12.43
CA ALA A 21 -17.29 -5.23 -13.68
C ALA A 21 -16.42 -5.98 -14.72
N SER A 22 -15.42 -6.76 -14.28
CA SER A 22 -14.55 -7.52 -15.17
C SER A 22 -13.85 -8.70 -14.49
N ALA A 23 -13.26 -9.60 -15.28
CA ALA A 23 -12.44 -10.71 -14.78
C ALA A 23 -11.18 -10.20 -14.06
N ALA A 24 -10.57 -9.12 -14.55
CA ALA A 24 -9.47 -8.44 -13.89
C ALA A 24 -9.91 -7.94 -12.51
N PHE A 25 -11.05 -7.24 -12.43
CA PHE A 25 -11.60 -6.78 -11.16
C PHE A 25 -11.93 -7.94 -10.20
N ALA A 26 -12.42 -9.07 -10.72
CA ALA A 26 -12.70 -10.25 -9.92
C ALA A 26 -11.43 -10.84 -9.30
N LEU A 27 -10.38 -10.98 -10.09
CA LEU A 27 -9.05 -11.38 -9.66
C LEU A 27 -8.48 -10.43 -8.61
N PHE A 28 -8.53 -9.12 -8.87
CA PHE A 28 -8.08 -8.08 -7.95
C PHE A 28 -8.86 -7.99 -6.68
N SER A 29 -10.13 -8.38 -6.71
CA SER A 29 -10.91 -8.38 -5.49
C SER A 29 -10.55 -9.60 -4.63
N GLY A 30 -9.86 -10.63 -5.16
CA GLY A 30 -9.48 -11.86 -4.48
C GLY A 30 -10.24 -13.13 -4.93
N TYR A 31 -11.02 -13.07 -6.03
CA TYR A 31 -11.71 -14.26 -6.55
C TYR A 31 -10.72 -15.13 -7.32
N ARG A 32 -10.71 -16.43 -7.03
CA ARG A 32 -10.05 -17.42 -7.89
C ARG A 32 -10.89 -17.65 -9.14
N ALA A 33 -10.25 -17.68 -10.31
CA ALA A 33 -10.87 -18.13 -11.55
C ALA A 33 -11.36 -19.58 -11.39
N CYS A 34 -12.56 -19.86 -11.91
CA CYS A 34 -13.10 -21.20 -11.91
C CYS A 34 -12.21 -22.16 -12.71
N LEU A 35 -11.85 -23.29 -12.11
CA LEU A 35 -11.06 -24.32 -12.78
C LEU A 35 -11.88 -25.10 -13.82
N ARG A 36 -13.22 -25.09 -13.71
CA ARG A 36 -14.12 -25.84 -14.57
C ARG A 36 -14.37 -25.12 -15.89
N CYS A 37 -14.77 -23.85 -15.85
CA CYS A 37 -15.03 -23.08 -17.06
C CYS A 37 -13.84 -22.25 -17.55
N ARG A 38 -12.76 -22.16 -16.75
CA ARG A 38 -11.50 -21.46 -17.09
C ARG A 38 -11.75 -20.09 -17.75
N PRO A 39 -12.41 -19.15 -17.06
CA PRO A 39 -12.89 -17.91 -17.66
C PRO A 39 -11.78 -16.99 -18.19
N LEU A 40 -10.53 -17.20 -17.79
CA LEU A 40 -9.36 -16.45 -18.29
C LEU A 40 -8.82 -16.99 -19.63
N ALA A 41 -9.30 -18.14 -20.10
CA ALA A 41 -8.98 -18.68 -21.42
C ALA A 41 -10.00 -18.23 -22.49
N ASP A 42 -10.99 -17.43 -22.10
CA ASP A 42 -12.01 -16.92 -23.01
C ASP A 42 -11.44 -15.74 -23.83
N PRO A 43 -11.52 -15.77 -25.18
CA PRO A 43 -10.99 -14.70 -26.02
C PRO A 43 -11.59 -13.31 -25.73
N GLY A 44 -12.82 -13.25 -25.20
CA GLY A 44 -13.47 -12.00 -24.82
C GLY A 44 -12.99 -11.41 -23.49
N VAL A 45 -12.12 -12.11 -22.77
CA VAL A 45 -11.61 -11.71 -21.45
C VAL A 45 -10.17 -11.22 -21.57
N SER A 46 -9.99 -9.91 -21.58
CA SER A 46 -8.66 -9.29 -21.52
C SER A 46 -8.20 -9.15 -20.07
N VAL A 47 -7.19 -9.91 -19.69
CA VAL A 47 -6.41 -9.72 -18.46
C VAL A 47 -4.93 -9.82 -18.83
N THR A 48 -4.19 -8.74 -18.61
CA THR A 48 -2.77 -8.68 -18.93
C THR A 48 -1.95 -9.60 -18.02
N PRO A 49 -0.77 -10.07 -18.45
CA PRO A 49 0.14 -10.84 -17.60
C PRO A 49 0.52 -10.11 -16.30
N ALA A 50 0.59 -8.77 -16.33
CA ALA A 50 0.84 -7.96 -15.14
C ALA A 50 -0.33 -8.02 -14.14
N GLU A 51 -1.57 -7.93 -14.63
CA GLU A 51 -2.77 -8.04 -13.81
C GLU A 51 -2.91 -9.46 -13.20
N LEU A 52 -2.60 -10.50 -13.96
CA LEU A 52 -2.58 -11.89 -13.48
C LEU A 52 -1.53 -12.13 -12.38
N ARG A 53 -0.32 -11.57 -12.55
CA ARG A 53 0.74 -11.64 -11.52
C ARG A 53 0.31 -10.91 -10.24
N ARG A 54 -0.22 -9.69 -10.36
CA ARG A 54 -0.74 -8.90 -9.22
C ARG A 54 -1.85 -9.64 -8.48
N ALA A 55 -2.81 -10.19 -9.20
CA ALA A 55 -3.89 -10.97 -8.61
C ALA A 55 -3.41 -12.19 -7.84
N THR A 56 -2.35 -12.86 -8.33
CA THR A 56 -1.78 -14.04 -7.67
C THR A 56 -1.17 -13.68 -6.31
N VAL A 57 -0.47 -12.55 -6.23
CA VAL A 57 0.12 -12.02 -4.98
C VAL A 57 -0.97 -11.61 -3.98
N LEU A 58 -2.02 -10.96 -4.46
CA LEU A 58 -3.07 -10.38 -3.62
C LEU A 58 -4.16 -11.37 -3.20
N ARG A 59 -4.34 -12.49 -3.93
CA ARG A 59 -5.41 -13.46 -3.66
C ARG A 59 -5.49 -13.94 -2.21
N PRO A 60 -4.40 -14.39 -1.55
CA PRO A 60 -4.48 -14.80 -0.15
C PRO A 60 -4.83 -13.64 0.79
N ILE A 61 -4.33 -12.44 0.51
CA ILE A 61 -4.52 -11.21 1.31
C ILE A 61 -6.00 -10.77 1.27
N LEU A 62 -6.59 -10.75 0.07
CA LEU A 62 -7.96 -10.25 -0.15
C LEU A 62 -9.03 -11.33 0.05
N ALA A 63 -8.71 -12.62 -0.12
CA ALA A 63 -9.64 -13.71 0.21
C ALA A 63 -10.03 -13.71 1.71
N ALA A 64 -9.09 -13.39 2.60
CA ALA A 64 -9.35 -13.25 4.04
C ALA A 64 -10.23 -12.03 4.38
N ALA A 65 -10.24 -11.01 3.53
CA ALA A 65 -11.11 -9.82 3.67
C ALA A 65 -12.60 -10.14 3.45
N ARG A 66 -12.87 -11.06 2.54
CA ARG A 66 -14.23 -11.36 2.05
C ARG A 66 -15.07 -12.22 2.96
N ARG A 67 -14.47 -13.14 3.72
CA ARG A 67 -15.21 -13.90 4.73
C ARG A 67 -15.87 -12.97 5.76
N THR A 68 -15.30 -11.79 5.97
CA THR A 68 -15.82 -10.75 6.88
C THR A 68 -16.92 -9.88 6.23
N LEU A 69 -16.98 -9.80 4.90
CA LEU A 69 -17.86 -8.87 4.17
C LEU A 69 -19.33 -9.30 4.07
N ARG A 70 -19.65 -10.58 4.24
CA ARG A 70 -21.02 -11.10 4.10
C ARG A 70 -22.02 -10.66 5.18
N ARG A 71 -21.60 -9.94 6.22
CA ARG A 71 -22.47 -9.65 7.39
C ARG A 71 -22.88 -8.20 7.58
N ARG A 72 -22.36 -7.20 6.85
CA ARG A 72 -22.65 -5.79 7.17
C ARG A 72 -22.62 -4.85 5.96
N SER A 73 -23.74 -4.76 5.24
CA SER A 73 -24.03 -3.60 4.38
C SER A 73 -24.18 -2.37 5.29
N GLY A 74 -23.31 -1.36 5.12
CA GLY A 74 -23.30 -0.13 5.93
C GLY A 74 -22.19 -0.03 6.99
N ALA A 75 -21.30 -1.02 7.11
CA ALA A 75 -20.13 -0.89 8.00
C ALA A 75 -19.01 -0.08 7.33
N ARG A 76 -18.50 0.93 8.07
CA ARG A 76 -17.24 1.63 7.75
C ARG A 76 -16.14 0.60 7.45
N ALA A 77 -15.53 0.68 6.28
CA ALA A 77 -14.51 -0.24 5.80
C ALA A 77 -13.17 0.48 5.57
N ILE A 78 -12.10 -0.30 5.41
CA ILE A 78 -10.84 0.17 4.83
C ILE A 78 -10.97 -0.09 3.32
N ALA A 79 -11.20 0.96 2.54
CA ALA A 79 -11.15 0.89 1.08
C ALA A 79 -9.70 0.62 0.66
N THR A 80 -9.50 -0.30 -0.28
CA THR A 80 -8.17 -0.70 -0.76
C THR A 80 -8.12 -0.69 -2.27
N THR A 81 -7.04 -0.15 -2.82
CA THR A 81 -6.78 -0.17 -4.26
C THR A 81 -5.31 -0.43 -4.52
N MET A 82 -5.02 -0.94 -5.71
CA MET A 82 -3.67 -1.01 -6.25
C MET A 82 -3.33 0.31 -6.95
N ILE A 83 -2.08 0.75 -6.78
CA ILE A 83 -1.48 1.88 -7.48
C ILE A 83 -0.18 1.40 -8.11
N ASP A 84 -0.04 1.66 -9.41
CA ASP A 84 1.18 1.35 -10.15
C ASP A 84 2.17 2.48 -10.02
N THR A 85 3.42 2.15 -9.73
CA THR A 85 4.51 3.12 -9.60
C THR A 85 5.72 2.65 -10.39
N PRO A 86 6.67 3.54 -10.72
CA PRO A 86 7.96 3.17 -11.30
C PRO A 86 8.75 2.17 -10.44
N LEU A 87 8.43 2.07 -9.15
CA LEU A 87 9.05 1.17 -8.18
C LEU A 87 8.31 -0.16 -8.01
N GLY A 88 7.31 -0.40 -8.85
CA GLY A 88 6.43 -1.56 -8.81
C GLY A 88 5.06 -1.27 -8.16
N PRO A 89 4.18 -2.27 -8.14
CA PRO A 89 2.83 -2.12 -7.62
C PRO A 89 2.80 -1.92 -6.10
N MET A 90 1.96 -1.00 -5.64
CA MET A 90 1.71 -0.71 -4.24
C MET A 90 0.23 -0.94 -3.89
N LEU A 91 -0.03 -1.51 -2.72
CA LEU A 91 -1.36 -1.59 -2.13
C LEU A 91 -1.57 -0.34 -1.27
N ALA A 92 -2.62 0.42 -1.58
CA ALA A 92 -3.08 1.56 -0.80
C ALA A 92 -4.36 1.22 -0.03
N GLY A 93 -4.51 1.80 1.15
CA GLY A 93 -5.67 1.62 2.02
C GLY A 93 -6.09 2.93 2.66
N ALA A 94 -7.40 3.20 2.70
CA ALA A 94 -7.97 4.41 3.25
C ALA A 94 -9.28 4.14 4.00
N THR A 95 -9.60 5.05 4.92
CA THR A 95 -10.92 5.19 5.52
C THR A 95 -11.37 6.64 5.40
N ASP A 96 -12.61 6.98 5.79
CA ASP A 96 -13.08 8.38 5.82
C ASP A 96 -12.09 9.34 6.53
N ASP A 97 -11.37 8.84 7.55
CA ASP A 97 -10.45 9.65 8.36
C ASP A 97 -9.07 9.86 7.69
N GLY A 98 -8.75 9.14 6.60
CA GLY A 98 -7.46 9.28 5.89
C GLY A 98 -6.83 7.98 5.35
N ILE A 99 -5.64 8.12 4.75
CA ILE A 99 -4.79 7.02 4.27
C ILE A 99 -4.18 6.29 5.47
N CYS A 100 -4.36 4.97 5.52
CA CYS A 100 -3.82 4.12 6.58
C CYS A 100 -2.79 3.09 6.10
N LEU A 101 -2.63 2.93 4.78
CA LEU A 101 -1.68 2.01 4.16
C LEU A 101 -1.23 2.52 2.79
N LEU A 102 0.06 2.41 2.52
CA LEU A 102 0.66 2.52 1.20
C LEU A 102 1.95 1.71 1.21
N GLU A 103 1.96 0.53 0.59
CA GLU A 103 3.08 -0.40 0.72
C GLU A 103 3.28 -1.28 -0.52
N PHE A 104 4.52 -1.66 -0.80
CA PHE A 104 4.84 -2.50 -1.95
C PHE A 104 4.28 -3.92 -1.80
N THR A 105 3.68 -4.46 -2.85
CA THR A 105 2.99 -5.77 -2.76
C THR A 105 3.92 -6.95 -2.53
N ASP A 106 5.20 -6.79 -2.82
CA ASP A 106 6.23 -7.81 -2.62
C ASP A 106 6.87 -7.75 -1.22
N ARG A 107 6.48 -6.78 -0.37
CA ARG A 107 6.95 -6.71 1.01
C ARG A 107 6.36 -7.87 1.82
N ARG A 108 7.23 -8.72 2.38
CA ARG A 108 6.84 -9.89 3.18
C ARG A 108 5.94 -9.55 4.37
N ALA A 109 6.07 -8.36 4.93
CA ALA A 109 5.30 -7.90 6.09
C ALA A 109 3.87 -7.43 5.74
N LEU A 110 3.57 -7.17 4.45
CA LEU A 110 2.30 -6.58 4.02
C LEU A 110 1.05 -7.35 4.52
N PRO A 111 0.99 -8.70 4.44
CA PRO A 111 -0.18 -9.42 4.94
C PRO A 111 -0.43 -9.18 6.44
N THR A 112 0.63 -9.20 7.25
CA THR A 112 0.56 -8.97 8.71
C THR A 112 0.24 -7.52 9.04
N GLU A 113 0.73 -6.56 8.24
CA GLU A 113 0.43 -5.14 8.39
C GLU A 113 -1.05 -4.85 8.10
N LEU A 114 -1.59 -5.39 7.01
CA LEU A 114 -3.00 -5.24 6.66
C LEU A 114 -3.93 -5.87 7.71
N ASP A 115 -3.57 -7.06 8.19
CA ASP A 115 -4.30 -7.75 9.26
C ASP A 115 -4.27 -6.97 10.58
N THR A 116 -3.13 -6.36 10.91
CA THR A 116 -3.01 -5.46 12.07
C THR A 116 -3.89 -4.23 11.93
N LEU A 117 -3.93 -3.59 10.76
CA LEU A 117 -4.81 -2.44 10.49
C LEU A 117 -6.29 -2.82 10.66
N ARG A 118 -6.70 -3.96 10.09
CA ARG A 118 -8.09 -4.46 10.22
C ARG A 118 -8.49 -4.66 11.67
N ARG A 119 -7.62 -5.28 12.48
CA ARG A 119 -7.87 -5.48 13.91
C ARG A 119 -7.95 -4.16 14.66
N ARG A 120 -6.97 -3.27 14.48
CA ARG A 120 -6.87 -2.02 15.23
C ARG A 120 -7.96 -1.02 14.89
N LEU A 121 -8.38 -0.96 13.63
CA LEU A 121 -9.49 -0.11 13.20
C LEU A 121 -10.86 -0.76 13.41
N GLY A 122 -10.91 -2.07 13.66
CA GLY A 122 -12.17 -2.81 13.77
C GLY A 122 -12.97 -2.84 12.45
N ARG A 123 -12.30 -2.64 11.31
CA ARG A 123 -12.92 -2.49 9.98
C ARG A 123 -12.46 -3.61 9.03
N PRO A 124 -13.36 -4.19 8.22
CA PRO A 124 -12.94 -5.07 7.14
C PRO A 124 -12.25 -4.26 6.03
N THR A 125 -11.47 -4.93 5.18
CA THR A 125 -10.93 -4.33 3.96
C THR A 125 -11.85 -4.63 2.78
N VAL A 126 -12.08 -3.65 1.91
CA VAL A 126 -12.91 -3.76 0.71
C VAL A 126 -12.09 -3.27 -0.47
N ALA A 127 -12.12 -3.99 -1.59
CA ALA A 127 -11.53 -3.50 -2.83
C ALA A 127 -12.46 -2.44 -3.44
N GLY A 128 -11.95 -1.25 -3.76
CA GLY A 128 -12.79 -0.18 -4.30
C GLY A 128 -12.09 1.17 -4.36
N SER A 129 -12.81 2.16 -4.90
CA SER A 129 -12.40 3.57 -4.91
C SER A 129 -12.72 4.25 -3.57
N HIS A 130 -12.02 5.36 -3.33
CA HIS A 130 -12.25 6.22 -2.17
C HIS A 130 -11.64 7.60 -2.46
N PRO A 131 -12.26 8.73 -2.08
CA PRO A 131 -11.74 10.06 -2.36
C PRO A 131 -10.27 10.26 -1.97
N HIS A 132 -9.88 9.85 -0.75
CA HIS A 132 -8.46 9.89 -0.34
C HIS A 132 -7.53 9.02 -1.21
N LEU A 133 -7.98 7.86 -1.71
CA LEU A 133 -7.17 7.02 -2.59
C LEU A 133 -7.00 7.65 -3.97
N ASP A 134 -8.02 8.35 -4.47
CA ASP A 134 -7.95 9.09 -5.72
C ASP A 134 -7.01 10.29 -5.57
N HIS A 135 -7.09 11.03 -4.46
CA HIS A 135 -6.16 12.11 -4.15
C HIS A 135 -4.72 11.60 -4.02
N LEU A 136 -4.50 10.50 -3.28
CA LEU A 136 -3.21 9.85 -3.16
C LEU A 136 -2.62 9.45 -4.52
N ARG A 137 -3.45 8.93 -5.44
CA ARG A 137 -3.02 8.56 -6.79
C ARG A 137 -2.49 9.77 -7.55
N THR A 138 -3.21 10.90 -7.49
CA THR A 138 -2.79 12.16 -8.11
C THR A 138 -1.46 12.65 -7.54
N GLU A 139 -1.34 12.74 -6.22
CA GLU A 139 -0.11 13.24 -5.61
C GLU A 139 1.09 12.31 -5.85
N LEU A 140 0.89 10.98 -5.88
CA LEU A 140 1.94 10.04 -6.25
C LEU A 140 2.39 10.22 -7.70
N ALA A 141 1.44 10.44 -8.63
CA ALA A 141 1.79 10.68 -10.03
C ALA A 141 2.63 11.96 -10.18
N GLU A 142 2.24 13.05 -9.53
CA GLU A 142 3.01 14.30 -9.49
C GLU A 142 4.38 14.11 -8.84
N TYR A 143 4.45 13.35 -7.74
CA TYR A 143 5.70 13.04 -7.05
C TYR A 143 6.65 12.31 -7.99
N PHE A 144 6.21 11.22 -8.63
CA PHE A 144 7.05 10.46 -9.56
C PHE A 144 7.36 11.21 -10.86
N ALA A 145 6.54 12.19 -11.26
CA ALA A 145 6.85 13.12 -12.34
C ALA A 145 7.88 14.21 -11.93
N GLY A 146 8.20 14.32 -10.64
CA GLY A 146 9.14 15.32 -10.11
C GLY A 146 8.52 16.72 -9.93
N THR A 147 7.22 16.89 -10.15
CA THR A 147 6.51 18.18 -10.01
C THR A 147 6.01 18.42 -8.59
N ARG A 148 6.00 17.39 -7.73
CA ARG A 148 5.63 17.49 -6.31
C ARG A 148 6.78 17.13 -5.39
N ARG A 149 6.92 17.92 -4.30
CA ARG A 149 7.94 17.73 -3.26
C ARG A 149 7.37 17.40 -1.87
N ALA A 150 6.07 17.58 -1.66
CA ALA A 150 5.39 17.33 -0.39
C ALA A 150 3.99 16.74 -0.63
N PHE A 151 3.51 15.90 0.28
CA PHE A 151 2.18 15.30 0.22
C PHE A 151 1.24 16.01 1.19
N ASP A 152 0.02 16.32 0.74
CA ASP A 152 -1.05 16.93 1.54
C ASP A 152 -2.23 15.96 1.67
N LEU A 153 -1.99 14.89 2.42
CA LEU A 153 -2.96 13.81 2.62
C LEU A 153 -3.27 13.64 4.10
N PRO A 154 -4.56 13.45 4.47
CA PRO A 154 -4.90 13.01 5.81
C PRO A 154 -4.36 11.60 6.02
N LEU A 155 -3.57 11.40 7.08
CA LEU A 155 -2.94 10.12 7.40
C LEU A 155 -3.47 9.58 8.72
N ILE A 156 -3.75 8.28 8.74
CA ILE A 156 -4.06 7.53 9.95
C ILE A 156 -2.87 6.61 10.22
N THR A 157 -2.01 7.05 11.11
CA THR A 157 -0.93 6.26 11.66
C THR A 157 -1.41 5.59 12.95
N LEU A 158 -1.16 4.28 13.07
CA LEU A 158 -1.56 3.46 14.23
C LEU A 158 -0.32 3.02 15.01
N GLY A 159 0.53 3.98 15.37
CA GLY A 159 1.78 3.78 16.09
C GLY A 159 1.65 3.97 17.59
N SER A 160 2.70 3.59 18.32
CA SER A 160 2.90 4.09 19.68
C SER A 160 3.24 5.58 19.66
N ALA A 161 3.11 6.27 20.79
CA ALA A 161 3.48 7.68 20.89
C ALA A 161 4.93 7.98 20.42
N PHE A 162 5.85 7.01 20.56
CA PHE A 162 7.22 7.14 20.05
C PHE A 162 7.28 7.00 18.52
N GLN A 163 6.53 6.05 17.95
CA GLN A 163 6.43 5.88 16.50
C GLN A 163 5.80 7.10 15.84
N GLU A 164 4.68 7.59 16.39
CA GLU A 164 3.99 8.79 15.89
C GLU A 164 4.92 10.01 15.86
N ARG A 165 5.67 10.24 16.94
CA ARG A 165 6.68 11.31 16.97
C ARG A 165 7.76 11.12 15.91
N THR A 166 8.27 9.90 15.76
CA THR A 166 9.29 9.60 14.74
C THR A 166 8.75 9.87 13.33
N TRP A 167 7.54 9.42 13.03
CA TRP A 167 6.92 9.63 11.72
C TRP A 167 6.57 11.10 11.46
N SER A 168 6.19 11.86 12.50
CA SER A 168 6.02 13.31 12.40
C SER A 168 7.33 14.01 12.03
N GLU A 169 8.44 13.64 12.66
CA GLU A 169 9.77 14.17 12.30
C GLU A 169 10.20 13.79 10.88
N LEU A 170 9.92 12.55 10.44
CA LEU A 170 10.19 12.14 9.06
C LEU A 170 9.44 13.03 8.06
N ARG A 171 8.16 13.33 8.31
CA ARG A 171 7.34 14.18 7.42
C ARG A 171 7.86 15.62 7.33
N ARG A 172 8.62 16.09 8.31
CA ARG A 172 9.26 17.42 8.31
C ARG A 172 10.54 17.48 7.48
N LEU A 173 11.13 16.34 7.12
CA LEU A 173 12.32 16.30 6.27
C LEU A 173 11.97 16.79 4.86
N ALA A 174 12.72 17.73 4.32
CA ALA A 174 12.50 18.23 2.96
C ALA A 174 12.87 17.17 1.91
N SER A 175 12.17 17.18 0.77
CA SER A 175 12.54 16.35 -0.39
C SER A 175 13.97 16.67 -0.83
N GLY A 176 14.75 15.64 -1.12
CA GLY A 176 16.14 15.77 -1.56
C GLY A 176 17.15 15.92 -0.41
N THR A 177 16.68 15.89 0.84
CA THR A 177 17.54 15.89 2.02
C THR A 177 17.54 14.53 2.71
N THR A 178 18.63 14.22 3.39
CA THR A 178 18.76 13.02 4.22
C THR A 178 19.21 13.37 5.62
N VAL A 179 18.91 12.49 6.57
CA VAL A 179 19.40 12.55 7.94
C VAL A 179 19.89 11.17 8.37
N SER A 180 20.82 11.12 9.29
CA SER A 180 21.24 9.91 9.97
C SER A 180 20.23 9.46 11.02
N TYR A 181 20.31 8.19 11.44
CA TYR A 181 19.53 7.69 12.59
C TYR A 181 19.86 8.43 13.90
N GLU A 182 21.07 8.98 14.03
CA GLU A 182 21.49 9.78 15.17
C GLU A 182 20.76 11.13 15.19
N GLU A 183 20.82 11.87 14.08
CA GLU A 183 20.12 13.15 13.93
C GLU A 183 18.60 12.98 14.06
N LEU A 184 18.03 11.88 13.54
CA LEU A 184 16.60 11.61 13.75
C LEU A 184 16.27 11.34 15.23
N ALA A 185 17.14 10.64 15.94
CA ALA A 185 16.96 10.39 17.38
C ALA A 185 17.03 11.69 18.19
N GLU A 186 17.90 12.62 17.81
CA GLU A 186 17.98 13.96 18.37
C GLU A 186 16.71 14.78 18.10
N ARG A 187 16.23 14.80 16.85
CA ARG A 187 14.97 15.48 16.46
C ARG A 187 13.75 14.96 17.22
N VAL A 188 13.71 13.66 17.50
CA VAL A 188 12.66 13.02 18.32
C VAL A 188 12.80 13.34 19.82
N GLY A 189 13.89 14.01 20.24
CA GLY A 189 14.17 14.36 21.63
C GLY A 189 14.73 13.20 22.45
N ARG A 190 15.29 12.16 21.80
CA ARG A 190 15.84 10.96 22.43
C ARG A 190 17.19 10.59 21.81
N PRO A 191 18.27 11.37 22.03
CA PRO A 191 19.56 11.22 21.32
C PRO A 191 20.19 9.81 21.38
N ARG A 192 19.92 9.04 22.43
CA ARG A 192 20.46 7.67 22.61
C ARG A 192 19.54 6.55 22.06
N ALA A 193 18.51 6.91 21.29
CA ALA A 193 17.47 6.00 20.83
C ALA A 193 17.60 5.60 19.34
N GLN A 194 18.82 5.60 18.77
CA GLN A 194 19.08 5.31 17.35
C GLN A 194 18.46 3.98 16.89
N ARG A 195 18.59 2.93 17.70
CA ARG A 195 17.97 1.62 17.40
C ARG A 195 16.44 1.69 17.41
N ALA A 196 15.86 2.39 18.39
CA ALA A 196 14.42 2.52 18.52
C ALA A 196 13.82 3.35 17.37
N VAL A 197 14.47 4.46 16.95
CA VAL A 197 14.04 5.20 15.76
C VAL A 197 14.21 4.36 14.49
N GLY A 198 15.25 3.51 14.40
CA GLY A 198 15.39 2.55 13.30
C GLY A 198 14.22 1.57 13.22
N THR A 199 13.80 1.01 14.35
CA THR A 199 12.61 0.14 14.43
C THR A 199 11.33 0.90 14.08
N ALA A 200 11.15 2.13 14.58
CA ALA A 200 9.99 2.97 14.25
C ALA A 200 9.96 3.33 12.75
N ASN A 201 11.10 3.64 12.15
CA ASN A 201 11.26 3.93 10.72
C ASN A 201 10.85 2.74 9.86
N GLY A 202 11.27 1.52 10.24
CA GLY A 202 10.89 0.28 9.55
C GLY A 202 9.41 -0.10 9.72
N ALA A 203 8.78 0.32 10.83
CA ALA A 203 7.36 0.08 11.11
C ALA A 203 6.42 1.02 10.33
N ASN A 204 6.94 1.94 9.53
CA ASN A 204 6.15 2.76 8.63
C ASN A 204 5.39 1.89 7.62
N ARG A 205 4.08 2.14 7.50
CA ARG A 205 3.13 1.45 6.58
C ARG A 205 2.63 2.36 5.47
N ILE A 206 3.08 3.60 5.42
CA ILE A 206 2.69 4.60 4.42
C ILE A 206 3.98 5.05 3.72
N ALA A 207 4.60 4.11 2.99
CA ALA A 207 5.85 4.32 2.28
C ALA A 207 5.73 5.47 1.27
N VAL A 208 6.86 6.10 0.92
CA VAL A 208 6.95 7.30 0.07
C VAL A 208 6.37 8.56 0.73
N VAL A 209 5.11 8.52 1.17
CA VAL A 209 4.40 9.66 1.80
C VAL A 209 4.96 9.99 3.17
N ILE A 210 5.18 8.98 4.03
CA ILE A 210 6.05 9.12 5.21
C ILE A 210 7.45 8.71 4.75
N PRO A 211 8.41 9.65 4.64
CA PRO A 211 9.63 9.46 3.86
C PRO A 211 10.72 8.72 4.65
N CYS A 212 10.44 7.48 5.05
CA CYS A 212 11.39 6.63 5.79
C CYS A 212 12.66 6.27 5.00
N HIS A 213 12.66 6.48 3.68
CA HIS A 213 13.83 6.34 2.81
C HIS A 213 14.87 7.46 2.99
N ARG A 214 14.49 8.62 3.56
CA ARG A 214 15.41 9.75 3.81
C ARG A 214 16.35 9.55 5.00
N VAL A 215 16.18 8.46 5.75
CA VAL A 215 17.06 8.12 6.89
C VAL A 215 18.18 7.20 6.45
N VAL A 216 19.43 7.62 6.59
CA VAL A 216 20.63 6.88 6.14
C VAL A 216 21.56 6.54 7.31
N ARG A 217 22.59 5.72 7.05
CA ARG A 217 23.67 5.52 8.03
C ARG A 217 24.52 6.80 8.10
N LYS A 218 25.24 7.00 9.21
CA LYS A 218 26.17 8.15 9.37
C LYS A 218 27.26 8.19 8.30
N THR A 219 27.61 7.04 7.72
CA THR A 219 28.54 6.91 6.59
C THR A 219 27.96 7.37 5.25
N GLY A 220 26.68 7.77 5.20
CA GLY A 220 25.95 8.10 3.97
C GLY A 220 25.38 6.88 3.24
N GLU A 221 25.77 5.67 3.63
CA GLU A 221 25.28 4.44 3.01
C GLU A 221 23.78 4.21 3.25
N THR A 222 23.09 3.75 2.21
CA THR A 222 21.70 3.28 2.32
C THR A 222 21.65 2.01 3.16
N GLY A 223 21.15 2.12 4.39
CA GLY A 223 20.81 0.96 5.21
C GLY A 223 19.63 0.15 4.63
N ASN A 224 19.25 -0.93 5.32
CA ASN A 224 18.11 -1.75 4.94
C ASN A 224 16.82 -0.93 4.84
N TYR A 225 16.00 -1.27 3.85
CA TYR A 225 14.71 -0.64 3.58
C TYR A 225 13.65 -1.73 3.43
N GLY A 226 12.49 -1.56 4.07
CA GLY A 226 11.42 -2.56 4.09
C GLY A 226 10.92 -2.94 2.69
N GLY A 227 10.93 -1.97 1.77
CA GLY A 227 10.64 -2.18 0.34
C GLY A 227 11.85 -2.58 -0.51
N GLY A 228 13.00 -2.90 0.07
CA GLY A 228 14.22 -3.26 -0.67
C GLY A 228 15.14 -2.06 -0.94
N ARG A 229 16.45 -2.32 -0.89
CA ARG A 229 17.50 -1.29 -0.98
C ARG A 229 17.44 -0.47 -2.27
N TRP A 230 17.21 -1.13 -3.40
CA TRP A 230 17.12 -0.48 -4.72
C TRP A 230 16.03 0.60 -4.78
N ARG A 231 14.88 0.41 -4.10
CA ARG A 231 13.79 1.41 -4.06
C ARG A 231 14.22 2.66 -3.31
N LYS A 232 14.93 2.48 -2.19
CA LYS A 232 15.47 3.58 -1.40
C LYS A 232 16.49 4.38 -2.19
N GLU A 233 17.43 3.71 -2.87
CA GLU A 233 18.42 4.36 -3.74
C GLU A 233 17.76 5.14 -4.88
N TRP A 234 16.73 4.55 -5.51
CA TRP A 234 15.95 5.22 -6.55
C TRP A 234 15.23 6.46 -6.03
N LEU A 235 14.52 6.37 -4.90
CA LEU A 235 13.77 7.49 -4.30
C LEU A 235 14.70 8.64 -3.93
N LEU A 236 15.86 8.34 -3.33
CA LEU A 236 16.86 9.36 -3.00
C LEU A 236 17.39 10.06 -4.26
N THR A 237 17.67 9.28 -5.31
CA THR A 237 18.14 9.83 -6.61
C THR A 237 17.07 10.70 -7.27
N HIS A 238 15.81 10.23 -7.27
CA HIS A 238 14.67 10.96 -7.81
C HIS A 238 14.49 12.32 -7.12
N GLU A 239 14.52 12.32 -5.80
CA GLU A 239 14.36 13.55 -5.02
C GLU A 239 15.55 14.51 -5.16
N ALA A 240 16.77 13.99 -5.29
CA ALA A 240 17.96 14.81 -5.51
C ALA A 240 17.91 15.52 -6.87
N ARG A 241 17.47 14.84 -7.94
CA ARG A 241 17.29 15.43 -9.27
C ARG A 241 16.22 16.53 -9.27
N ALA A 242 15.12 16.30 -8.56
CA ALA A 242 14.06 17.29 -8.45
C ALA A 242 14.46 18.52 -7.60
N ALA A 243 15.53 18.44 -6.80
CA ALA A 243 16.01 19.52 -5.95
C ALA A 243 16.94 20.52 -6.67
N THR A 244 17.63 20.08 -7.73
CA THR A 244 18.49 20.96 -8.55
C THR A 244 17.61 21.69 -9.59
N PRO A 245 17.51 23.03 -9.56
CA PRO A 245 16.92 23.76 -10.68
C PRO A 245 17.79 23.58 -11.92
N ALA A 246 17.16 23.39 -13.09
CA ALA A 246 17.83 23.37 -14.38
C ALA A 246 18.57 24.69 -14.67
#